data_AF-A0A3B9AK59-F1
#
_entry.id   AF-A0A3B9AK59-F1
#
_cell.length_a   1.000
_cell.length_b   1.000
_cell.length_c   1.000
_cell.angle_alpha   90.00
_cell.angle_beta   90.00
_cell.angle_gamma   90.00
#
_symmetry.space_group_name_H-M   'P 1'
#
loop_
_entity.id
_entity.type
_entity.pdbx_description
1 polymer ?
#
loop_
_entity_poly.entity_id
_entity_poly.type
_entity_poly.pdbx_seq_one_letter_code
_entity_poly.pdbx_strand_id
1 'polypeptide(L)'
;MKFGRSSIFIVLGCALFSCSDKDDSDVAKAVDYEAGVYQWLVKEQLPNGLLESTTGSNFVSLYDNSLAAIAFTAKGDYAKAEKIFDVFTFLLSSEFNQGTGGFYQFRDRMGSPLSGSGRWLGDNAWLLIALNNYKAKTGSGKYNNLALILENWIRQLQDIDGSVWGGYDPITGVKTGKVTENMIDAFNAVPGYDQFHKNLLDYFNNERWDSQNKSLICAPGSYYMYA
;
A
#
# COMPACT_ATOMS: atom_id res chain seq x y z
N MET A 1 -40.52 13.54 -1.97
CA MET A 1 -40.49 13.47 -3.44
C MET A 1 -39.03 13.37 -3.87
N LYS A 2 -38.71 12.30 -4.60
CA LYS A 2 -37.38 11.78 -4.95
C LYS A 2 -36.47 12.81 -5.62
N PHE A 3 -35.16 12.72 -5.34
CA PHE A 3 -34.15 12.62 -6.40
C PHE A 3 -33.05 11.64 -5.95
N GLY A 4 -33.12 10.42 -6.49
CA GLY A 4 -32.04 9.44 -6.39
C GLY A 4 -30.98 9.75 -7.44
N ARG A 5 -29.70 9.59 -7.07
CA ARG A 5 -28.61 9.50 -8.03
C ARG A 5 -28.19 8.05 -8.13
N SER A 6 -28.75 7.37 -9.12
CA SER A 6 -28.22 6.15 -9.69
C SER A 6 -27.14 6.54 -10.71
N SER A 7 -25.93 6.03 -10.56
CA SER A 7 -24.97 5.99 -11.66
C SER A 7 -24.77 4.53 -12.05
N ILE A 8 -25.31 4.19 -13.22
CA ILE A 8 -25.24 2.91 -13.91
C ILE A 8 -24.09 3.01 -14.93
N PHE A 9 -23.23 1.99 -14.88
CA PHE A 9 -22.44 1.35 -15.95
C PHE A 9 -21.77 2.18 -17.07
N ILE A 10 -20.47 1.94 -17.25
CA ILE A 10 -19.87 1.77 -18.58
C ILE A 10 -19.34 0.33 -18.65
N VAL A 11 -20.13 -0.53 -19.29
CA VAL A 11 -19.65 -1.77 -19.90
C VAL A 11 -19.13 -1.36 -21.27
N LEU A 12 -17.83 -1.50 -21.53
CA LEU A 12 -17.30 -1.41 -22.89
C LEU A 12 -17.21 -2.83 -23.45
N GLY A 13 -18.33 -3.28 -24.01
CA GLY A 13 -18.38 -4.43 -24.91
C GLY A 13 -18.32 -3.91 -26.35
N CYS A 14 -17.22 -4.19 -27.05
CA CYS A 14 -17.17 -4.09 -28.51
C CYS A 14 -17.15 -5.50 -29.08
N ALA A 15 -18.33 -6.02 -29.38
CA ALA A 15 -18.50 -7.07 -30.38
C ALA A 15 -18.73 -6.39 -31.73
N LEU A 16 -17.83 -6.60 -32.69
CA LEU A 16 -18.09 -6.37 -34.10
C LEU A 16 -17.89 -7.68 -34.85
N PHE A 17 -18.92 -8.06 -35.59
CA PHE A 17 -19.00 -9.23 -36.44
C PHE A 17 -18.01 -9.14 -37.60
N SER A 18 -17.30 -10.23 -37.86
CA SER A 18 -16.83 -10.58 -39.20
C SER A 18 -17.07 -12.08 -39.38
N CYS A 19 -18.06 -12.43 -40.21
CA CYS A 19 -18.17 -13.76 -40.76
C CYS A 19 -17.10 -13.91 -41.84
N SER A 20 -16.12 -14.77 -41.57
CA SER A 20 -15.32 -15.44 -42.59
C SER A 20 -15.17 -16.87 -42.11
N ASP A 21 -15.93 -17.79 -42.71
CA ASP A 21 -15.67 -19.22 -42.62
C ASP A 21 -14.34 -19.49 -43.32
N LYS A 22 -13.25 -19.42 -42.54
CA LYS A 22 -11.97 -20.01 -42.87
C LYS A 22 -11.46 -20.72 -41.62
N ASP A 23 -11.23 -22.00 -41.82
CA ASP A 23 -10.60 -22.94 -40.92
C ASP A 23 -9.21 -22.41 -40.55
N ASP A 24 -9.10 -21.68 -39.43
CA ASP A 24 -7.85 -21.24 -38.83
C ASP A 24 -7.60 -22.04 -37.56
N SER A 25 -7.19 -23.29 -37.75
CA SER A 25 -6.54 -24.08 -36.71
C SER A 25 -5.12 -23.57 -36.42
N ASP A 26 -4.98 -22.30 -36.02
CA ASP A 26 -3.79 -21.79 -35.31
C ASP A 26 -3.92 -20.32 -34.82
N VAL A 27 -5.12 -19.87 -34.44
CA VAL A 27 -5.22 -18.61 -33.67
C VAL A 27 -4.65 -18.87 -32.29
N ALA A 28 -3.38 -18.50 -32.08
CA ALA A 28 -2.74 -18.51 -30.77
C ALA A 28 -3.70 -17.88 -29.75
N LYS A 29 -4.16 -18.68 -28.77
CA LYS A 29 -5.05 -18.19 -27.72
C LYS A 29 -4.39 -16.96 -27.10
N ALA A 30 -5.12 -15.85 -27.05
CA ALA A 30 -4.66 -14.67 -26.34
C ALA A 30 -4.25 -15.08 -24.92
N VAL A 31 -2.98 -14.82 -24.57
CA VAL A 31 -2.46 -15.13 -23.25
C VAL A 31 -3.13 -14.17 -22.27
N ASP A 32 -3.87 -14.71 -21.32
CA ASP A 32 -4.37 -13.95 -20.18
C ASP A 32 -3.21 -13.73 -19.20
N TYR A 33 -2.43 -12.69 -19.46
CA TYR A 33 -1.28 -12.30 -18.64
C TYR A 33 -1.70 -11.97 -17.21
N GLU A 34 -2.90 -11.41 -16.99
CA GLU A 34 -3.39 -11.08 -15.67
C GLU A 34 -3.64 -12.36 -14.86
N ALA A 35 -4.31 -13.34 -15.45
CA ALA A 35 -4.48 -14.64 -14.81
C ALA A 35 -3.14 -15.33 -14.53
N GLY A 36 -2.18 -15.26 -15.47
CA GLY A 36 -0.84 -15.81 -15.29
C GLY A 36 -0.09 -15.19 -14.11
N VAL A 37 -0.05 -13.86 -14.05
CA VAL A 37 0.60 -13.11 -12.96
C VAL A 37 -0.09 -13.37 -11.63
N TYR A 38 -1.43 -13.41 -11.60
CA TYR A 38 -2.16 -13.70 -10.37
C TYR A 38 -1.88 -15.12 -9.85
N GLN A 39 -1.88 -16.12 -10.73
CA GLN A 39 -1.56 -17.50 -10.34
C GLN A 39 -0.12 -17.66 -9.88
N TRP A 40 0.82 -16.88 -10.42
CA TRP A 40 2.17 -16.77 -9.88
C TRP A 40 2.15 -16.20 -8.46
N LEU A 41 1.53 -15.04 -8.24
CA LEU A 41 1.44 -14.40 -6.92
C LEU A 41 0.82 -15.33 -5.86
N VAL A 42 -0.22 -16.08 -6.24
CA VAL A 42 -0.87 -17.08 -5.38
C VAL A 42 0.10 -18.16 -4.91
N LYS A 43 1.04 -18.59 -5.76
CA LYS A 43 2.05 -19.61 -5.47
C LYS A 43 3.22 -19.08 -4.65
N GLU A 44 3.54 -17.80 -4.77
CA GLU A 44 4.60 -17.16 -3.97
C GLU A 44 4.20 -16.99 -2.49
N GLN A 45 2.90 -17.02 -2.16
CA GLN A 45 2.46 -16.93 -0.78
C GLN A 45 2.85 -18.17 0.03
N LEU A 46 3.68 -17.96 1.04
CA LEU A 46 4.14 -18.97 1.97
C LEU A 46 2.99 -19.47 2.86
N PRO A 47 3.13 -20.66 3.49
CA PRO A 47 2.10 -21.20 4.38
C PRO A 47 1.70 -20.28 5.54
N ASN A 48 2.62 -19.46 6.04
CA ASN A 48 2.38 -18.48 7.10
C ASN A 48 1.69 -17.19 6.62
N GLY A 49 1.43 -17.05 5.31
CA GLY A 49 0.75 -15.90 4.72
C GLY A 49 1.67 -14.87 4.09
N LEU A 50 2.94 -14.84 4.46
CA LEU A 50 3.91 -13.87 3.92
C LEU A 50 4.33 -14.22 2.49
N LEU A 51 4.80 -13.22 1.77
CA LEU A 51 5.46 -13.34 0.48
C LEU A 51 6.88 -12.84 0.57
N GLU A 52 7.78 -13.55 -0.07
CA GLU A 52 9.15 -13.10 -0.26
C GLU A 52 9.17 -12.06 -1.38
N SER A 53 9.95 -11.00 -1.19
CA SER A 53 10.13 -9.94 -2.18
C SER A 53 10.81 -10.44 -3.46
N THR A 54 11.57 -11.53 -3.34
CA THR A 54 12.18 -12.26 -4.46
C THR A 54 11.90 -13.75 -4.29
N THR A 55 11.43 -14.40 -5.35
CA THR A 55 11.12 -15.83 -5.39
C THR A 55 12.28 -16.68 -4.87
N GLY A 56 11.98 -17.51 -3.86
CA GLY A 56 12.94 -18.47 -3.29
C GLY A 56 14.04 -17.85 -2.42
N SER A 57 13.85 -16.61 -1.97
CA SER A 57 14.81 -15.92 -1.11
C SER A 57 14.54 -16.20 0.39
N ASN A 58 14.91 -15.26 1.26
CA ASN A 58 14.49 -15.21 2.66
C ASN A 58 14.17 -13.76 3.07
N PHE A 59 13.93 -12.89 2.08
CA PHE A 59 13.75 -11.46 2.28
C PHE A 59 12.28 -11.11 2.06
N VAL A 60 11.64 -10.56 3.09
CA VAL A 60 10.22 -10.22 3.09
C VAL A 60 10.10 -8.73 3.39
N SER A 61 9.53 -7.98 2.45
CA SER A 61 9.19 -6.57 2.64
C SER A 61 7.73 -6.38 3.08
N LEU A 62 7.52 -5.46 4.03
CA LEU A 62 6.20 -4.97 4.43
C LEU A 62 5.45 -4.36 3.25
N TYR A 63 6.14 -3.59 2.40
CA TYR A 63 5.57 -3.00 1.20
C TYR A 63 5.03 -4.04 0.22
N ASP A 64 5.84 -5.04 -0.16
CA ASP A 64 5.44 -6.07 -1.12
C ASP A 64 4.27 -6.91 -0.60
N ASN A 65 4.25 -7.19 0.70
CA ASN A 65 3.13 -7.90 1.31
C ASN A 65 1.86 -7.05 1.35
N SER A 66 1.99 -5.74 1.53
CA SER A 66 0.86 -4.81 1.44
C SER A 66 0.29 -4.77 0.02
N LEU A 67 1.15 -4.71 -1.00
CA LEU A 67 0.74 -4.79 -2.41
C LEU A 67 0.09 -6.13 -2.76
N ALA A 68 0.65 -7.24 -2.27
CA ALA A 68 0.07 -8.57 -2.46
C ALA A 68 -1.34 -8.65 -1.84
N ALA A 69 -1.54 -8.09 -0.64
CA ALA A 69 -2.85 -8.05 0.00
C ALA A 69 -3.87 -7.20 -0.78
N ILE A 70 -3.44 -6.09 -1.39
CA ILE A 70 -4.27 -5.29 -2.31
C ILE A 70 -4.64 -6.12 -3.54
N ALA A 71 -3.69 -6.82 -4.16
CA ALA A 71 -3.94 -7.66 -5.32
C ALA A 71 -4.91 -8.81 -5.00
N PHE A 72 -4.71 -9.54 -3.90
CA PHE A 72 -5.63 -10.58 -3.44
C PHE A 72 -7.03 -10.02 -3.19
N THR A 73 -7.13 -8.86 -2.54
CA THR A 73 -8.40 -8.17 -2.30
C THR A 73 -9.09 -7.78 -3.61
N ALA A 74 -8.35 -7.25 -4.59
CA ALA A 74 -8.88 -6.86 -5.89
C ALA A 74 -9.43 -8.05 -6.68
N LYS A 75 -8.82 -9.22 -6.53
CA LYS A 75 -9.25 -10.48 -7.17
C LYS A 75 -10.31 -11.25 -6.38
N GLY A 76 -10.75 -10.73 -5.23
CA GLY A 76 -11.75 -11.36 -4.37
C GLY A 76 -11.24 -12.55 -3.55
N ASP A 77 -9.92 -12.79 -3.53
CA ASP A 77 -9.29 -13.85 -2.73
C ASP A 77 -8.96 -13.33 -1.33
N TYR A 78 -10.02 -13.02 -0.60
CA TYR A 78 -9.93 -12.39 0.71
C TYR A 78 -9.18 -13.26 1.71
N ALA A 79 -9.28 -14.59 1.61
CA ALA A 79 -8.57 -15.50 2.48
C ALA A 79 -7.04 -15.34 2.40
N LYS A 80 -6.50 -15.03 1.20
CA LYS A 80 -5.06 -14.77 1.04
C LYS A 80 -4.64 -13.42 1.59
N ALA A 81 -5.44 -12.37 1.37
CA ALA A 81 -5.19 -11.06 1.97
C ALA A 81 -5.23 -11.14 3.51
N GLU A 82 -6.21 -11.84 4.05
CA GLU A 82 -6.39 -12.04 5.48
C GLU A 82 -5.19 -12.70 6.16
N LYS A 83 -4.55 -13.69 5.51
CA LYS A 83 -3.35 -14.31 6.06
C LYS A 83 -2.20 -13.31 6.28
N ILE A 84 -2.05 -12.33 5.39
CA ILE A 84 -1.04 -11.27 5.55
C ILE A 84 -1.42 -10.37 6.73
N PHE A 85 -2.68 -9.93 6.79
CA PHE A 85 -3.16 -9.07 7.88
C PHE A 85 -3.13 -9.77 9.25
N ASP A 86 -3.37 -11.08 9.29
CA ASP A 86 -3.31 -11.90 10.50
C ASP A 86 -1.87 -11.93 11.07
N VAL A 87 -0.84 -11.99 10.21
CA VAL A 87 0.57 -11.87 10.64
C VAL A 87 0.81 -10.53 11.32
N PHE A 88 0.45 -9.42 10.69
CA PHE A 88 0.69 -8.08 11.27
C PHE A 88 -0.18 -7.82 12.51
N THR A 89 -1.38 -8.39 12.57
CA THR A 89 -2.21 -8.36 13.78
C THR A 89 -1.53 -9.10 14.94
N PHE A 90 -0.98 -10.29 14.67
CA PHE A 90 -0.24 -11.07 15.67
C PHE A 90 1.00 -10.34 16.20
N LEU A 91 1.66 -9.55 15.36
CA LEU A 91 2.87 -8.81 15.70
C LEU A 91 2.61 -7.48 16.44
N LEU A 92 1.36 -7.08 16.66
CA LEU A 92 1.04 -5.81 17.33
C LEU A 92 1.72 -5.68 18.70
N SER A 93 1.63 -6.71 19.55
CA SER A 93 2.18 -6.64 20.91
C SER A 93 3.69 -6.77 20.96
N SER A 94 4.28 -7.61 20.11
CA SER A 94 5.72 -7.92 20.13
C SER A 94 6.56 -6.94 19.29
N GLU A 95 5.95 -6.26 18.32
CA GLU A 95 6.66 -5.41 17.37
C GLU A 95 6.09 -3.99 17.32
N PHE A 96 4.80 -3.84 16.99
CA PHE A 96 4.23 -2.52 16.72
C PHE A 96 4.22 -1.65 17.97
N ASN A 97 3.67 -2.16 19.08
CA ASN A 97 3.48 -1.39 20.31
C ASN A 97 4.77 -1.22 21.13
N GLN A 98 5.91 -1.69 20.62
CA GLN A 98 7.20 -1.59 21.29
C GLN A 98 7.96 -0.34 20.82
N GLY A 99 8.60 0.35 21.76
CA GLY A 99 9.45 1.51 21.46
C GLY A 99 8.71 2.64 20.74
N THR A 100 9.14 2.96 19.52
CA THR A 100 8.65 4.11 18.74
C THR A 100 7.39 3.84 17.92
N GLY A 101 6.78 2.65 18.02
CA GLY A 101 5.61 2.31 17.19
C GLY A 101 5.98 1.76 15.81
N GLY A 102 5.00 1.37 14.99
CA GLY A 102 5.23 0.97 13.59
C GLY A 102 5.72 -0.47 13.41
N PHE A 103 5.60 -1.02 12.20
CA PHE A 103 6.24 -2.28 11.84
C PHE A 103 7.60 -2.03 11.19
N TYR A 104 8.50 -2.99 11.36
CA TYR A 104 9.75 -3.07 10.62
C TYR A 104 9.46 -3.31 9.13
N GLN A 105 10.24 -2.63 8.29
CA GLN A 105 10.14 -2.71 6.84
C GLN A 105 10.50 -4.10 6.30
N PHE A 106 11.50 -4.75 6.91
CA PHE A 106 12.06 -6.00 6.43
C PHE A 106 12.09 -7.06 7.51
N ARG A 107 11.74 -8.27 7.10
CA ARG A 107 11.74 -9.47 7.93
C ARG A 107 12.25 -10.66 7.14
N ASP A 108 12.57 -11.74 7.85
CA ASP A 108 12.83 -13.03 7.24
C ASP A 108 11.50 -13.72 6.84
N ARG A 109 11.61 -14.86 6.15
CA ARG A 109 10.45 -15.64 5.69
C ARG A 109 9.59 -16.19 6.84
N MET A 110 10.14 -16.25 8.05
CA MET A 110 9.43 -16.67 9.25
C MET A 110 8.70 -15.50 9.93
N GLY A 111 8.93 -14.27 9.46
CA GLY A 111 8.32 -13.05 9.97
C GLY A 111 9.16 -12.30 11.00
N SER A 112 10.39 -12.76 11.27
CA SER A 112 11.29 -12.12 12.25
C SER A 112 11.95 -10.88 11.64
N PRO A 113 11.96 -9.73 12.33
CA PRO A 113 12.61 -8.52 11.83
C PRO A 113 14.09 -8.72 11.50
N LEU A 114 14.54 -8.18 10.36
CA LEU A 114 15.95 -8.21 10.00
C LEU A 114 16.74 -7.14 10.78
N SER A 115 18.00 -7.46 11.12
CA SER A 115 18.90 -6.51 11.77
C SER A 115 19.09 -5.27 10.89
N GLY A 116 18.98 -4.09 11.50
CA GLY A 116 19.06 -2.81 10.78
C GLY A 116 17.83 -2.46 9.94
N SER A 117 16.72 -3.20 10.06
CA SER A 117 15.47 -2.81 9.42
C SER A 117 14.83 -1.63 10.15
N GLY A 118 14.54 -0.55 9.42
CA GLY A 118 13.87 0.64 9.94
C GLY A 118 12.36 0.49 10.07
N ARG A 119 11.73 1.47 10.74
CA ARG A 119 10.26 1.60 10.84
C ARG A 119 9.84 2.79 9.99
N TRP A 120 9.68 2.58 8.70
CA TRP A 120 9.43 3.63 7.73
C TRP A 120 7.94 3.91 7.55
N LEU A 121 7.62 5.20 7.37
CA LEU A 121 6.26 5.70 7.18
C LEU A 121 5.63 5.09 5.92
N GLY A 122 6.33 5.11 4.78
CA GLY A 122 5.81 4.62 3.51
C GLY A 122 5.31 3.18 3.61
N ASP A 123 6.17 2.25 4.05
CA ASP A 123 5.79 0.83 4.15
C ASP A 123 4.60 0.59 5.10
N ASN A 124 4.55 1.30 6.23
CA ASN A 124 3.43 1.22 7.17
C ASN A 124 2.13 1.83 6.59
N ALA A 125 2.25 2.92 5.84
CA ALA A 125 1.14 3.55 5.14
C ALA A 125 0.56 2.62 4.08
N TRP A 126 1.40 1.89 3.34
CA TRP A 126 0.95 0.87 2.37
C TRP A 126 0.16 -0.26 3.03
N LEU A 127 0.52 -0.70 4.24
CA LEU A 127 -0.29 -1.66 4.98
C LEU A 127 -1.66 -1.08 5.35
N LEU A 128 -1.73 0.18 5.78
CA LEU A 128 -3.00 0.85 6.05
C LEU A 128 -3.85 1.00 4.79
N ILE A 129 -3.25 1.34 3.64
CA ILE A 129 -3.93 1.37 2.34
C ILE A 129 -4.53 0.00 2.01
N ALA A 130 -3.78 -1.09 2.22
CA ALA A 130 -4.26 -2.45 1.99
C ALA A 130 -5.47 -2.80 2.87
N LEU A 131 -5.41 -2.45 4.17
CA LEU A 131 -6.51 -2.65 5.11
C LEU A 131 -7.77 -1.85 4.74
N ASN A 132 -7.59 -0.60 4.32
CA ASN A 132 -8.69 0.26 3.88
C ASN A 132 -9.35 -0.29 2.60
N ASN A 133 -8.56 -0.80 1.65
CA ASN A 133 -9.07 -1.46 0.45
C ASN A 133 -9.87 -2.72 0.80
N TYR A 134 -9.34 -3.57 1.68
CA TYR A 134 -10.03 -4.77 2.15
C TYR A 134 -11.36 -4.42 2.83
N LYS A 135 -11.36 -3.46 3.75
CA LYS A 135 -12.59 -3.00 4.42
C LYS A 135 -13.60 -2.43 3.44
N ALA A 136 -13.16 -1.64 2.45
CA ALA A 136 -14.05 -1.08 1.43
C ALA A 136 -14.69 -2.16 0.55
N LYS A 137 -13.96 -3.24 0.23
CA LYS A 137 -14.45 -4.35 -0.61
C LYS A 137 -15.34 -5.32 0.14
N THR A 138 -15.06 -5.59 1.41
CA THR A 138 -15.73 -6.65 2.19
C THR A 138 -16.76 -6.13 3.19
N GLY A 139 -16.64 -4.86 3.62
CA GLY A 139 -17.37 -4.32 4.76
C GLY A 139 -16.93 -4.89 6.12
N SER A 140 -15.92 -5.76 6.15
CA SER A 140 -15.48 -6.46 7.36
C SER A 140 -14.76 -5.54 8.33
N GLY A 141 -15.10 -5.66 9.62
CA GLY A 141 -14.43 -4.96 10.71
C GLY A 141 -13.26 -5.73 11.34
N LYS A 142 -12.89 -6.92 10.80
CA LYS A 142 -11.92 -7.85 11.41
C LYS A 142 -10.61 -7.17 11.81
N TYR A 143 -10.13 -6.23 10.99
CA TYR A 143 -8.85 -5.54 11.19
C TYR A 143 -8.97 -4.07 11.58
N ASN A 144 -10.13 -3.63 12.09
CA ASN A 144 -10.33 -2.23 12.50
C ASN A 144 -9.30 -1.78 13.55
N ASN A 145 -8.91 -2.65 14.48
CA ASN A 145 -7.90 -2.32 15.48
C ASN A 145 -6.51 -2.08 14.86
N LEU A 146 -6.10 -2.95 13.94
CA LEU A 146 -4.82 -2.80 13.23
C LEU A 146 -4.80 -1.51 12.40
N ALA A 147 -5.88 -1.24 11.66
CA ALA A 147 -6.00 -0.01 10.86
C ALA A 147 -5.96 1.25 11.74
N LEU A 148 -6.69 1.26 12.86
CA LEU A 148 -6.72 2.40 13.79
C LEU A 148 -5.34 2.67 14.42
N ILE A 149 -4.62 1.62 14.80
CA ILE A 149 -3.28 1.74 15.38
C ILE A 149 -2.28 2.31 14.36
N LEU A 150 -2.31 1.82 13.11
CA LEU A 150 -1.51 2.35 12.01
C LEU A 150 -1.84 3.82 11.72
N GLU A 151 -3.13 4.15 11.60
CA GLU A 151 -3.59 5.52 11.37
C GLU A 151 -3.08 6.48 12.46
N ASN A 152 -3.25 6.10 13.73
CA ASN A 152 -2.81 6.92 14.85
C ASN A 152 -1.30 7.13 14.84
N TRP A 153 -0.52 6.08 14.54
CA TRP A 153 0.94 6.19 14.45
C TRP A 153 1.37 7.12 13.30
N ILE A 154 0.76 7.00 12.12
CA ILE A 154 1.04 7.87 10.97
C ILE A 154 0.73 9.34 11.32
N ARG A 155 -0.41 9.61 11.94
CA ARG A 155 -0.81 10.96 12.35
C ARG A 155 0.14 11.58 13.37
N GLN A 156 0.70 10.77 14.28
CA GLN A 156 1.70 11.24 15.27
C GLN A 156 3.04 11.67 14.65
N LEU A 157 3.29 11.28 13.39
CA LEU A 157 4.48 11.70 12.65
C LEU A 157 4.33 13.06 11.97
N GLN A 158 3.13 13.68 11.98
CA GLN A 158 2.96 15.03 11.45
C GLN A 158 3.70 16.03 12.34
N ASP A 159 4.50 16.89 11.72
CA ASP A 159 5.26 17.95 12.37
C ASP A 159 4.50 19.28 12.37
N ILE A 160 5.00 20.26 13.12
CA ILE A 160 4.37 21.58 13.29
C ILE A 160 4.24 22.39 11.99
N ASP A 161 5.11 22.14 11.01
CA ASP A 161 5.05 22.76 9.67
C ASP A 161 4.07 22.06 8.72
N GLY A 162 3.38 21.02 9.18
CA GLY A 162 2.40 20.25 8.43
C GLY A 162 2.95 19.08 7.63
N SER A 163 4.27 18.98 7.48
CA SER A 163 4.93 17.81 6.88
C SER A 163 4.81 16.56 7.77
N VAL A 164 5.21 15.40 7.26
CA VAL A 164 5.24 14.14 8.03
C VAL A 164 6.65 13.56 8.01
N TRP A 165 7.14 13.19 9.19
CA TRP A 165 8.44 12.51 9.35
C TRP A 165 8.42 11.12 8.71
N GLY A 166 9.55 10.69 8.15
CA GLY A 166 9.64 9.44 7.37
C GLY A 166 9.57 8.14 8.18
N GLY A 167 9.38 8.20 9.50
CA GLY A 167 9.45 7.07 10.41
C GLY A 167 10.62 7.18 11.39
N TYR A 168 11.23 6.05 11.77
CA TYR A 168 12.31 5.99 12.76
C TYR A 168 13.51 5.17 12.28
N ASP A 169 14.70 5.72 12.49
CA ASP A 169 15.98 5.09 12.21
C ASP A 169 16.21 3.90 13.17
N PRO A 170 16.64 2.73 12.67
CA PRO A 170 16.73 1.52 13.47
C PRO A 170 17.89 1.49 14.47
N ILE A 171 18.88 2.36 14.31
CA ILE A 171 20.06 2.39 15.19
C ILE A 171 19.85 3.42 16.30
N THR A 172 19.40 4.61 15.91
CA THR A 172 19.30 5.76 16.81
C THR A 172 17.91 5.94 17.43
N GLY A 173 16.87 5.36 16.80
CA GLY A 173 15.48 5.60 17.20
C GLY A 173 15.00 7.02 16.93
N VAL A 174 15.78 7.83 16.20
CA VAL A 174 15.44 9.21 15.84
C VAL A 174 14.54 9.23 14.61
N LYS A 175 13.65 10.22 14.54
CA LYS A 175 12.79 10.43 13.37
C LYS A 175 13.62 10.65 12.10
N THR A 176 13.25 9.98 11.02
CA THR A 176 13.94 10.09 9.73
C THR A 176 13.36 11.21 8.88
N GLY A 177 14.12 11.64 7.85
CA GLY A 177 13.80 12.83 7.05
C GLY A 177 12.41 12.85 6.40
N LYS A 178 11.94 14.06 6.08
CA LYS A 178 10.65 14.36 5.47
C LYS A 178 10.71 14.18 3.95
N VAL A 179 10.45 12.96 3.49
CA VAL A 179 10.45 12.59 2.07
C VAL A 179 9.05 12.72 1.48
N THR A 180 8.96 13.32 0.28
CA THR A 180 7.68 13.63 -0.38
C THR A 180 6.84 12.38 -0.67
N GLU A 181 7.46 11.29 -1.12
CA GLU A 181 6.76 10.02 -1.37
C GLU A 181 6.10 9.46 -0.12
N ASN A 182 6.81 9.39 1.00
CA ASN A 182 6.23 8.93 2.27
C ASN A 182 5.05 9.82 2.73
N MET A 183 5.12 11.13 2.45
CA MET A 183 4.01 12.04 2.73
C MET A 183 2.80 11.79 1.82
N ILE A 184 3.01 11.50 0.53
CA ILE A 184 1.94 11.12 -0.40
C ILE A 184 1.28 9.80 0.03
N ASP A 185 2.09 8.82 0.42
CA ASP A 185 1.58 7.54 0.94
C ASP A 185 0.73 7.76 2.18
N ALA A 186 1.20 8.56 3.13
CA ALA A 186 0.44 8.92 4.34
C ALA A 186 -0.85 9.67 4.02
N PHE A 187 -0.82 10.60 3.07
CA PHE A 187 -1.99 11.34 2.60
C PHE A 187 -3.07 10.40 2.05
N ASN A 188 -2.68 9.35 1.33
CA ASN A 188 -3.62 8.37 0.78
C ASN A 188 -4.07 7.32 1.81
N ALA A 189 -3.18 6.95 2.74
CA ALA A 189 -3.44 5.93 3.74
C ALA A 189 -4.42 6.39 4.83
N VAL A 190 -4.29 7.63 5.29
CA VAL A 190 -5.13 8.16 6.37
C VAL A 190 -6.54 8.43 5.83
N PRO A 191 -7.60 7.87 6.43
CA PRO A 191 -8.95 8.02 5.91
C PRO A 191 -9.53 9.43 6.14
N GLY A 192 -10.42 9.82 5.22
CA GLY A 192 -11.16 11.08 5.31
C GLY A 192 -10.41 12.26 4.70
N TYR A 193 -10.83 13.47 5.08
CA TYR A 193 -10.15 14.70 4.72
C TYR A 193 -10.34 15.71 5.84
N ASP A 194 -9.29 15.88 6.65
CA ASP A 194 -9.31 16.63 7.90
C ASP A 194 -8.07 17.54 8.03
N GLN A 195 -7.77 18.00 9.25
CA GLN A 195 -6.65 18.91 9.46
C GLN A 195 -5.30 18.29 9.10
N PHE A 196 -5.12 16.98 9.26
CA PHE A 196 -3.89 16.29 8.85
C PHE A 196 -3.63 16.50 7.35
N HIS A 197 -4.66 16.30 6.54
CA HIS A 197 -4.59 16.42 5.08
C HIS A 197 -4.37 17.88 4.63
N LYS A 198 -5.06 18.83 5.26
CA LYS A 198 -4.93 20.26 4.94
C LYS A 198 -3.52 20.76 5.22
N ASN A 199 -2.98 20.44 6.39
CA ASN A 199 -1.62 20.78 6.76
C ASN A 199 -0.59 20.23 5.76
N LEU A 200 -0.79 18.99 5.31
CA LEU A 200 0.12 18.35 4.38
C LEU A 200 0.06 18.95 2.97
N LEU A 201 -1.14 19.32 2.50
CA LEU A 201 -1.30 20.06 1.24
C LEU A 201 -0.69 21.45 1.30
N ASP A 202 -0.87 22.17 2.41
CA ASP A 202 -0.24 23.48 2.61
C ASP A 202 1.29 23.34 2.57
N TYR A 203 1.84 22.33 3.22
CA TYR A 203 3.27 22.02 3.16
C TYR A 203 3.72 21.68 1.73
N PHE A 204 3.00 20.84 0.98
CA PHE A 204 3.35 20.53 -0.40
C PHE A 204 3.38 21.78 -1.28
N ASN A 205 2.38 22.65 -1.16
CA ASN A 205 2.28 23.88 -1.94
C ASN A 205 3.42 24.86 -1.64
N ASN A 206 3.81 24.98 -0.37
CA ASN A 206 4.80 25.96 0.05
C ASN A 206 6.25 25.46 -0.09
N GLU A 207 6.49 24.17 0.14
CA GLU A 207 7.84 23.62 0.35
C GLU A 207 8.26 22.53 -0.65
N ARG A 208 7.33 22.02 -1.48
CA ARG A 208 7.61 20.92 -2.41
C ARG A 208 7.20 21.18 -3.85
N TRP A 209 6.26 22.09 -4.09
CA TRP A 209 5.78 22.40 -5.43
C TRP A 209 6.82 23.19 -6.22
N ASP A 210 7.32 22.58 -7.29
CA ASP A 210 8.11 23.26 -8.30
C ASP A 210 7.18 23.90 -9.33
N SER A 211 6.98 25.21 -9.20
CA SER A 211 6.09 25.95 -10.11
C SER A 211 6.60 26.03 -11.55
N GLN A 212 7.90 25.83 -11.79
CA GLN A 212 8.50 25.84 -13.12
C GLN A 212 8.28 24.50 -13.82
N ASN A 213 8.61 23.40 -13.14
CA ASN A 213 8.51 22.05 -13.70
C ASN A 213 7.13 21.40 -13.51
N LYS A 214 6.23 22.04 -12.74
CA LYS A 214 4.89 21.55 -12.42
C LYS A 214 4.91 20.17 -11.74
N SER A 215 5.86 19.98 -10.85
CA SER A 215 6.18 18.72 -10.19
C SER A 215 6.38 18.89 -8.68
N LEU A 216 6.35 17.78 -7.94
CA LEU A 216 6.74 17.78 -6.53
C LEU A 216 8.21 17.39 -6.38
N ILE A 217 8.98 18.16 -5.64
CA ILE A 217 10.39 17.88 -5.33
C ILE A 217 10.46 16.72 -4.33
N CYS A 218 11.43 15.81 -4.50
CA CYS A 218 11.53 14.61 -3.68
C CYS A 218 11.91 14.87 -2.21
N ALA A 219 12.91 15.72 -2.00
CA ALA A 219 13.42 16.09 -0.69
C ALA A 219 14.12 17.46 -0.76
N PRO A 220 14.32 18.17 0.37
CA PRO A 220 15.04 19.44 0.38
C PRO A 220 16.44 19.27 -0.23
N GLY A 221 16.80 20.11 -1.21
CA GLY A 221 18.09 20.05 -1.89
C GLY A 221 18.27 18.90 -2.90
N SER A 222 17.22 18.14 -3.19
CA SER A 222 17.24 17.10 -4.23
C SER A 222 16.91 17.67 -5.62
N TYR A 223 17.61 17.19 -6.65
CA TYR A 223 17.26 17.43 -8.06
C TYR A 223 16.25 16.42 -8.62
N TYR A 224 15.88 15.40 -7.84
CA TYR A 224 14.91 14.39 -8.25
C TYR A 224 13.48 14.92 -8.03
N MET A 225 12.68 14.89 -9.09
CA MET A 225 11.30 15.36 -9.13
C MET A 225 10.34 14.17 -9.30
N TYR A 226 9.16 14.24 -8.67
CA TYR A 226 8.04 13.34 -8.93
C TYR A 226 7.13 13.94 -10.01
N ALA A 227 6.69 13.11 -10.95
CA ALA A 227 5.86 13.49 -12.10
C ALA A 227 4.45 13.95 -11.72
#